data_AF-A0A524H4C6-F1
#
_entry.id   AF-A0A524H4C6-F1
#
_cell.length_a   1.000
_cell.length_b   1.000
_cell.length_c   1.000
_cell.angle_alpha   90.00
_cell.angle_beta   90.00
_cell.angle_gamma   90.00
#
_symmetry.space_group_name_H-M   'P 1'
#
loop_
_entity.id
_entity.type
_entity.pdbx_description
1 polymer ?
#
loop_
_entity_poly.entity_id
_entity_poly.type
_entity_poly.pdbx_seq_one_letter_code
_entity_poly.pdbx_strand_id
1 'polypeptide(L)'
;FLEMRRETVKSGSGDYPEHAVILGYEKRGTSKRFSIYTLPKGCDTVFFPGCTLTGTRPDKVIKLYEHLRTKQPSLGIVLDCCTKPSHDLGRDEYFHGMFQEINFYLPENGIRNVLVACPSCHQVFKEYGDKLSVKTVYEVMVHNGPPDTGKTSGVVTIQDPCASRFEEPVHAAVRDLISAQGLTIEEMTHHGSNTLCCGEGGSVGFLAPELSKNWGNLRKKEADGRRIITYCAGCANLLGSLTPTSHVLDLIFEPAFTMSGDVKISKAPFTYWNRLKLKKRLQKSSNGARTRERTFAANGENKKGGMLKRVVFLLLVIAAIVAIRFSGATQYLEQDKLRLLIQGYGVLAPVIYMLVYTVAPSLFLPGLPITIAGGILFGPFWGVVYTIISATLGACLAFLISRYIARDWVEKKLKSPRWKRLDQGVEKHGWKIVAFTRLIPLFPFNLLNYAFGLTKIKFLPYAATTFICMLPACIAFIVFSSSLLDLVKGKISPAFLVGLGLIILVSLIPLFYQRYKAKKDLTDPL
;
A
#
# COMPACT_ATOMS: atom_id res chain seq x y z
N PHE A 1 -19.23 -11.69 21.36
CA PHE A 1 -18.50 -10.66 20.58
C PHE A 1 -18.87 -10.64 19.09
N LEU A 2 -18.80 -11.78 18.39
CA LEU A 2 -19.16 -11.83 16.95
C LEU A 2 -20.60 -11.39 16.69
N GLU A 3 -21.57 -11.87 17.47
CA GLU A 3 -22.97 -11.43 17.35
C GLU A 3 -23.14 -9.91 17.51
N MET A 4 -22.42 -9.29 18.45
CA MET A 4 -22.45 -7.83 18.60
C MET A 4 -21.92 -7.13 17.35
N ARG A 5 -20.87 -7.65 16.71
CA ARG A 5 -20.37 -7.12 15.43
C ARG A 5 -21.39 -7.30 14.30
N ARG A 6 -22.02 -8.48 14.21
CA ARG A 6 -23.09 -8.77 13.23
C ARG A 6 -24.24 -7.77 13.38
N GLU A 7 -24.70 -7.55 14.60
CA GLU A 7 -25.78 -6.59 14.90
C GLU A 7 -25.37 -5.14 14.60
N THR A 8 -24.11 -4.79 14.88
CA THR A 8 -23.57 -3.45 14.55
C THR A 8 -23.54 -3.23 13.02
N VAL A 9 -23.20 -4.25 12.23
CA VAL A 9 -23.25 -4.19 10.76
C VAL A 9 -24.70 -4.13 10.26
N LYS A 10 -25.60 -4.95 10.79
CA LYS A 10 -27.04 -4.96 10.42
C LYS A 10 -27.74 -3.63 10.69
N SER A 11 -27.42 -2.98 11.81
CA SER A 11 -27.92 -1.64 12.15
C SER A 11 -27.25 -0.50 11.35
N GLY A 12 -26.39 -0.81 10.37
CA GLY A 12 -25.73 0.18 9.50
C GLY A 12 -24.54 0.90 10.15
N SER A 13 -24.19 0.56 11.40
CA SER A 13 -23.13 1.22 12.17
C SER A 13 -21.76 0.52 12.09
N GLY A 14 -21.66 -0.60 11.36
CA GLY A 14 -20.46 -1.44 11.31
C GLY A 14 -19.49 -1.16 10.15
N ASP A 15 -19.79 -0.20 9.27
CA ASP A 15 -18.90 0.17 8.17
C ASP A 15 -17.83 1.20 8.61
N TYR A 16 -16.72 0.69 9.13
CA TYR A 16 -15.58 1.51 9.52
C TYR A 16 -14.60 1.71 8.36
N PRO A 17 -14.30 2.96 7.94
CA PRO A 17 -13.29 3.25 6.91
C PRO A 17 -11.90 2.67 7.20
N GLU A 18 -11.58 2.49 8.48
CA GLU A 18 -10.36 1.86 8.99
C GLU A 18 -10.21 0.41 8.48
N HIS A 19 -11.31 -0.31 8.27
CA HIS A 19 -11.31 -1.67 7.73
C HIS A 19 -11.11 -1.73 6.21
N ALA A 20 -11.06 -0.60 5.49
CA ALA A 20 -10.93 -0.60 4.03
C ALA A 20 -9.67 -1.34 3.53
N VAL A 21 -8.59 -1.34 4.32
CA VAL A 21 -7.34 -2.05 3.98
C VAL A 21 -7.54 -3.56 4.00
N ILE A 22 -8.13 -4.11 5.06
CA ILE A 22 -8.37 -5.55 5.19
C ILE A 22 -9.46 -6.03 4.24
N LEU A 23 -10.53 -5.25 4.06
CA LEU A 23 -11.58 -5.55 3.07
C LEU A 23 -11.03 -5.50 1.65
N GLY A 24 -10.11 -4.56 1.36
CA GLY A 24 -9.40 -4.52 0.07
C GLY A 24 -8.41 -5.67 -0.13
N TYR A 25 -7.83 -6.20 0.95
CA TYR A 25 -7.01 -7.42 0.89
C TYR A 25 -7.88 -8.64 0.58
N GLU A 26 -9.00 -8.80 1.29
CA GLU A 26 -9.98 -9.88 1.06
C GLU A 26 -10.56 -9.83 -0.35
N LYS A 27 -11.04 -8.66 -0.81
CA LYS A 27 -11.60 -8.48 -2.16
C LYS A 27 -10.61 -8.84 -3.27
N ARG A 28 -9.32 -8.54 -3.09
CA ARG A 28 -8.28 -9.01 -4.02
C ARG A 28 -8.09 -10.51 -3.89
N GLY A 29 -8.09 -11.03 -2.67
CA GLY A 29 -7.91 -12.44 -2.38
C GLY A 29 -8.94 -13.34 -3.03
N THR A 30 -10.21 -12.92 -3.09
CA THR A 30 -11.31 -13.62 -3.74
C THR A 30 -11.43 -13.36 -5.25
N SER A 31 -10.59 -12.47 -5.81
CA SER A 31 -10.71 -12.10 -7.21
C SER A 31 -10.18 -13.19 -8.15
N LYS A 32 -10.68 -13.21 -9.38
CA LYS A 32 -10.18 -14.02 -10.50
C LYS A 32 -8.65 -13.99 -10.60
N ARG A 33 -8.00 -12.85 -10.36
CA ARG A 33 -6.54 -12.69 -10.49
C ARG A 33 -5.75 -13.51 -9.47
N PHE A 34 -6.27 -13.67 -8.26
CA PHE A 34 -5.55 -14.29 -7.15
C PHE A 34 -6.13 -15.64 -6.72
N SER A 35 -7.21 -16.07 -7.36
CA SER A 35 -7.78 -17.40 -7.18
C SER A 35 -7.39 -18.36 -8.29
N ILE A 36 -7.19 -19.62 -7.92
CA ILE A 36 -7.11 -20.76 -8.84
C ILE A 36 -7.43 -22.05 -8.08
N TYR A 37 -8.18 -22.92 -8.74
CA TYR A 37 -8.47 -24.28 -8.32
C TYR A 37 -7.78 -25.19 -9.33
N THR A 38 -6.96 -26.12 -8.87
CA THR A 38 -6.31 -27.13 -9.71
C THR A 38 -6.67 -28.49 -9.14
N LEU A 39 -7.56 -29.21 -9.84
CA LEU A 39 -8.12 -30.50 -9.42
C LEU A 39 -7.67 -31.60 -10.40
N PRO A 40 -6.66 -32.41 -10.06
CA PRO A 40 -6.25 -33.55 -10.87
C PRO A 40 -7.38 -34.57 -11.08
N LYS A 41 -7.23 -35.48 -12.06
CA LYS A 41 -8.17 -36.59 -12.24
C LYS A 41 -8.15 -37.48 -10.98
N GLY A 42 -9.34 -37.84 -10.49
CA GLY A 42 -9.48 -38.65 -9.25
C GLY A 42 -9.14 -37.88 -7.97
N CYS A 43 -9.14 -36.55 -8.01
CA CYS A 43 -8.96 -35.70 -6.84
C CYS A 43 -10.20 -35.72 -5.95
N ASP A 44 -10.04 -36.13 -4.69
CA ASP A 44 -11.04 -36.07 -3.62
C ASP A 44 -10.59 -35.19 -2.44
N THR A 45 -9.31 -34.85 -2.37
CA THR A 45 -8.72 -33.95 -1.37
C THR A 45 -8.08 -32.74 -2.04
N VAL A 46 -8.27 -31.57 -1.45
CA VAL A 46 -7.57 -30.34 -1.86
C VAL A 46 -6.75 -29.75 -0.73
N PHE A 47 -5.58 -29.20 -1.07
CA PHE A 47 -4.80 -28.35 -0.19
C PHE A 47 -5.22 -26.89 -0.33
N PHE A 48 -5.65 -26.28 0.77
CA PHE A 48 -6.03 -24.87 0.88
C PHE A 48 -5.03 -24.14 1.81
N PRO A 49 -3.94 -23.54 1.27
CA PRO A 49 -2.89 -22.91 2.06
C PRO A 49 -3.33 -21.65 2.81
N GLY A 50 -4.44 -21.02 2.37
CA GLY A 50 -4.85 -19.71 2.87
C GLY A 50 -4.16 -18.54 2.16
N CYS A 51 -4.83 -17.40 2.17
CA CYS A 51 -4.45 -16.25 1.34
C CYS A 51 -3.14 -15.56 1.76
N THR A 52 -2.79 -15.51 3.06
CA THR A 52 -1.57 -14.82 3.53
C THR A 52 -0.32 -15.61 3.21
N LEU A 53 -0.32 -16.93 3.47
CA LEU A 53 0.83 -17.81 3.24
C LEU A 53 1.28 -17.78 1.77
N THR A 54 0.33 -17.79 0.83
CA THR A 54 0.61 -17.71 -0.62
C THR A 54 1.36 -16.44 -1.05
N GLY A 55 1.29 -15.36 -0.26
CA GLY A 55 2.02 -14.12 -0.53
C GLY A 55 3.32 -14.00 0.25
N THR A 56 3.30 -14.35 1.53
CA THR A 56 4.47 -14.19 2.41
C THR A 56 5.52 -15.28 2.20
N ARG A 57 5.06 -16.51 1.90
CA ARG A 57 5.86 -17.76 1.86
C ARG A 57 5.47 -18.65 0.66
N PRO A 58 5.46 -18.12 -0.58
CA PRO A 58 5.01 -18.88 -1.75
C PRO A 58 5.80 -20.17 -1.97
N ASP A 59 7.11 -20.15 -1.71
CA ASP A 59 7.97 -21.33 -1.91
C ASP A 59 7.68 -22.43 -0.88
N LYS A 60 7.38 -22.07 0.38
CA LYS A 60 6.95 -23.01 1.41
C LYS A 60 5.61 -23.65 1.07
N VAL A 61 4.68 -22.88 0.49
CA VAL A 61 3.39 -23.41 0.03
C VAL A 61 3.60 -24.48 -1.05
N ILE A 62 4.52 -24.25 -2.00
CA ILE A 62 4.82 -25.25 -3.04
C ILE A 62 5.56 -26.46 -2.46
N LYS A 63 6.61 -26.26 -1.64
CA LYS A 63 7.33 -27.38 -1.00
C LYS A 63 6.36 -28.25 -0.20
N LEU A 64 5.42 -27.64 0.53
CA LEU A 64 4.38 -28.36 1.27
C LEU A 64 3.42 -29.10 0.33
N TYR A 65 2.96 -28.46 -0.74
CA TYR A 65 2.10 -29.13 -1.72
C TYR A 65 2.78 -30.33 -2.37
N GLU A 66 4.05 -30.18 -2.78
CA GLU A 66 4.87 -31.25 -3.36
C GLU A 66 5.10 -32.39 -2.34
N HIS A 67 5.41 -32.06 -1.08
CA HIS A 67 5.54 -33.05 0.00
C HIS A 67 4.26 -33.85 0.21
N LEU A 68 3.11 -33.18 0.35
CA LEU A 68 1.82 -33.86 0.54
C LEU A 68 1.46 -34.75 -0.65
N ARG A 69 1.85 -34.38 -1.87
CA ARG A 69 1.65 -35.20 -3.09
C ARG A 69 2.45 -36.48 -3.13
N THR A 70 3.55 -36.59 -2.37
CA THR A 70 4.32 -37.85 -2.30
C THR A 70 3.47 -39.00 -1.72
N LYS A 71 2.52 -38.68 -0.84
CA LYS A 71 1.58 -39.64 -0.23
C LYS A 71 0.20 -39.63 -0.88
N GLN A 72 -0.21 -38.49 -1.45
CA GLN A 72 -1.47 -38.37 -2.19
C GLN A 72 -1.24 -37.74 -3.59
N PRO A 73 -0.88 -38.54 -4.62
CA PRO A 73 -0.54 -38.02 -5.94
C PRO A 73 -1.65 -37.22 -6.64
N SER A 74 -2.92 -37.54 -6.35
CA SER A 74 -4.12 -36.87 -6.87
C SER A 74 -4.53 -35.60 -6.09
N LEU A 75 -3.78 -35.20 -5.06
CA LEU A 75 -4.08 -34.03 -4.24
C LEU A 75 -4.17 -32.75 -5.10
N GLY A 76 -5.34 -32.11 -5.04
CA GLY A 76 -5.57 -30.82 -5.66
C GLY A 76 -5.03 -29.67 -4.81
N ILE A 77 -5.00 -28.47 -5.39
CA ILE A 77 -4.65 -27.25 -4.65
C ILE A 77 -5.62 -26.13 -5.00
N VAL A 78 -6.06 -25.39 -3.99
CA VAL A 78 -6.98 -24.27 -4.12
C VAL A 78 -6.34 -23.03 -3.50
N LEU A 79 -5.93 -22.09 -4.36
CA LEU A 79 -5.59 -20.75 -3.92
C LEU A 79 -6.86 -19.92 -3.92
N ASP A 80 -7.39 -19.59 -2.75
CA ASP A 80 -8.50 -18.64 -2.59
C ASP A 80 -8.47 -18.01 -1.19
N CYS A 81 -9.45 -17.16 -0.88
CA CYS A 81 -9.69 -16.60 0.44
C CYS A 81 -10.97 -17.19 1.05
N CYS A 82 -10.89 -17.73 2.27
CA CYS A 82 -12.04 -18.21 3.04
C CYS A 82 -12.94 -17.08 3.59
N THR A 83 -12.63 -15.82 3.29
CA THR A 83 -13.38 -14.63 3.73
C THR A 83 -13.52 -14.46 5.25
N LYS A 84 -12.56 -15.00 6.01
CA LYS A 84 -12.49 -14.80 7.47
C LYS A 84 -12.52 -13.32 7.90
N PRO A 85 -11.89 -12.37 7.20
CA PRO A 85 -12.00 -10.96 7.59
C PRO A 85 -13.44 -10.46 7.61
N SER A 86 -14.25 -10.72 6.57
CA SER A 86 -15.67 -10.33 6.56
C SER A 86 -16.47 -11.04 7.64
N HIS A 87 -16.21 -12.33 7.89
CA HIS A 87 -16.79 -13.05 9.03
C HIS A 87 -16.51 -12.32 10.34
N ASP A 88 -15.23 -12.08 10.65
CA ASP A 88 -14.83 -11.47 11.92
C ASP A 88 -15.31 -10.03 12.08
N LEU A 89 -15.53 -9.32 10.98
CA LEU A 89 -16.08 -7.97 10.97
C LEU A 89 -17.61 -7.93 11.06
N GLY A 90 -18.29 -9.08 11.14
CA GLY A 90 -19.75 -9.15 11.21
C GLY A 90 -20.46 -8.92 9.87
N ARG A 91 -19.74 -8.93 8.74
CA ARG A 91 -20.30 -8.80 7.39
C ARG A 91 -20.88 -10.14 6.92
N ASP A 92 -21.88 -10.58 7.65
CA ASP A 92 -22.36 -11.97 7.63
C ASP A 92 -22.92 -12.41 6.28
N GLU A 93 -23.76 -11.58 5.64
CA GLU A 93 -24.31 -11.86 4.30
C GLU A 93 -23.21 -12.01 3.24
N TYR A 94 -22.22 -11.11 3.26
CA TYR A 94 -21.09 -11.18 2.32
C TYR A 94 -20.24 -12.42 2.57
N PHE A 95 -19.96 -12.74 3.84
CA PHE A 95 -19.22 -13.94 4.20
C PHE A 95 -19.94 -15.19 3.73
N HIS A 96 -21.22 -15.38 4.06
CA HIS A 96 -21.98 -16.56 3.66
C HIS A 96 -22.09 -16.67 2.14
N GLY A 97 -22.44 -15.58 1.44
CA GLY A 97 -22.53 -15.59 -0.02
C GLY A 97 -21.21 -15.99 -0.68
N MET A 98 -20.08 -15.51 -0.16
CA MET A 98 -18.77 -15.92 -0.67
C MET A 98 -18.41 -17.34 -0.26
N PHE A 99 -18.49 -17.72 1.00
CA PHE A 99 -18.01 -19.02 1.45
C PHE A 99 -18.88 -20.18 0.92
N GLN A 100 -20.20 -19.99 0.80
CA GLN A 100 -21.10 -20.98 0.23
C GLN A 100 -20.73 -21.37 -1.20
N GLU A 101 -20.22 -20.43 -2.01
CA GLU A 101 -19.75 -20.75 -3.37
C GLU A 101 -18.61 -21.78 -3.35
N ILE A 102 -17.69 -21.70 -2.39
CA ILE A 102 -16.63 -22.71 -2.20
C ILE A 102 -17.27 -24.02 -1.69
N ASN A 103 -18.16 -23.91 -0.71
CA ASN A 103 -18.78 -25.05 -0.04
C ASN A 103 -19.71 -25.88 -0.95
N PHE A 104 -20.28 -25.30 -1.99
CA PHE A 104 -21.02 -26.03 -3.03
C PHE A 104 -20.08 -26.57 -4.11
N TYR A 105 -19.18 -25.73 -4.63
CA TYR A 105 -18.36 -26.11 -5.76
C TYR A 105 -17.44 -27.29 -5.47
N LEU A 106 -16.80 -27.34 -4.29
CA LEU A 106 -15.85 -28.41 -3.97
C LEU A 106 -16.53 -29.80 -3.96
N PRO A 107 -17.61 -30.03 -3.17
CA PRO A 107 -18.34 -31.31 -3.20
C PRO A 107 -18.93 -31.68 -4.56
N GLU A 108 -19.50 -30.72 -5.31
CA GLU A 108 -20.04 -30.96 -6.66
C GLU A 108 -18.97 -31.43 -7.65
N ASN A 109 -17.70 -31.12 -7.38
CA ASN A 109 -16.55 -31.54 -8.18
C ASN A 109 -15.80 -32.72 -7.55
N GLY A 110 -16.44 -33.49 -6.67
CA GLY A 110 -15.92 -34.73 -6.11
C GLY A 110 -15.00 -34.56 -4.90
N ILE A 111 -14.78 -33.33 -4.42
CA ILE A 111 -13.91 -33.09 -3.26
C ILE A 111 -14.68 -33.39 -1.97
N ARG A 112 -14.08 -34.22 -1.12
CA ARG A 112 -14.59 -34.61 0.19
C ARG A 112 -13.72 -34.10 1.34
N ASN A 113 -12.44 -33.86 1.08
CA ASN A 113 -11.47 -33.50 2.11
C ASN A 113 -10.76 -32.18 1.78
N VAL A 114 -10.55 -31.35 2.80
CA VAL A 114 -9.79 -30.09 2.70
C VAL A 114 -8.66 -30.10 3.71
N LEU A 115 -7.42 -30.06 3.21
CA LEU A 115 -6.23 -29.88 4.03
C LEU A 115 -5.92 -28.39 4.13
N VAL A 116 -5.79 -27.86 5.34
CA VAL A 116 -5.54 -26.43 5.57
C VAL A 116 -4.21 -26.20 6.30
N ALA A 117 -3.48 -25.16 5.88
CA ALA A 117 -2.29 -24.68 6.61
C ALA A 117 -2.58 -23.44 7.47
N CYS A 118 -3.75 -22.83 7.32
CA CYS A 118 -4.11 -21.62 8.01
C CYS A 118 -5.20 -21.92 9.06
N PRO A 119 -4.98 -21.60 10.35
CA PRO A 119 -5.94 -21.88 11.41
C PRO A 119 -7.26 -21.13 11.23
N SER A 120 -7.22 -19.93 10.63
CA SER A 120 -8.43 -19.20 10.25
C SER A 120 -9.22 -19.90 9.15
N CYS A 121 -8.55 -20.56 8.20
CA CYS A 121 -9.24 -21.38 7.19
C CYS A 121 -9.79 -22.65 7.85
N HIS A 122 -9.02 -23.28 8.75
CA HIS A 122 -9.48 -24.43 9.54
C HIS A 122 -10.79 -24.13 10.27
N GLN A 123 -10.82 -23.05 11.06
CA GLN A 123 -12.02 -22.62 11.77
C GLN A 123 -13.22 -22.43 10.83
N VAL A 124 -13.04 -21.70 9.71
CA VAL A 124 -14.11 -21.43 8.76
C VAL A 124 -14.64 -22.71 8.10
N PHE A 125 -13.75 -23.57 7.60
CA PHE A 125 -14.18 -24.81 6.96
C PHE A 125 -14.82 -25.78 7.96
N LYS A 126 -14.32 -25.85 9.20
CA LYS A 126 -14.88 -26.72 10.24
C LYS A 126 -16.28 -26.26 10.68
N GLU A 127 -16.50 -24.95 10.78
CA GLU A 127 -17.76 -24.38 11.27
C GLU A 127 -18.82 -24.26 10.15
N TYR A 128 -18.42 -23.96 8.91
CA TYR A 128 -19.35 -23.65 7.81
C TYR A 128 -19.26 -24.62 6.62
N GLY A 129 -18.29 -25.54 6.60
CA GLY A 129 -18.04 -26.49 5.52
C GLY A 129 -18.68 -27.85 5.76
N ASP A 130 -19.98 -27.88 6.03
CA ASP A 130 -20.79 -29.05 6.42
C ASP A 130 -20.63 -30.31 5.55
N LYS A 131 -20.26 -30.14 4.27
CA LYS A 131 -20.07 -31.25 3.31
C LYS A 131 -18.62 -31.72 3.15
N LEU A 132 -17.69 -31.17 3.92
CA LEU A 132 -16.25 -31.37 3.76
C LEU A 132 -15.63 -31.82 5.08
N SER A 133 -14.79 -32.86 5.00
CA SER A 133 -13.89 -33.23 6.09
C SER A 133 -12.68 -32.31 6.08
N VAL A 134 -12.31 -31.76 7.23
CA VAL A 134 -11.27 -30.74 7.35
C VAL A 134 -10.18 -31.24 8.29
N LYS A 135 -8.93 -31.19 7.84
CA LYS A 135 -7.75 -31.49 8.67
C LYS A 135 -6.66 -30.46 8.44
N THR A 136 -5.83 -30.21 9.44
CA THR A 136 -4.64 -29.39 9.22
C THR A 136 -3.55 -30.20 8.53
N VAL A 137 -2.71 -29.51 7.75
CA VAL A 137 -1.50 -30.14 7.17
C VAL A 137 -0.53 -30.62 8.24
N TYR A 138 -0.60 -30.09 9.45
CA TYR A 138 0.28 -30.45 10.56
C TYR A 138 -0.04 -31.85 11.07
N GLU A 139 -1.31 -32.12 11.34
CA GLU A 139 -1.79 -33.48 11.70
C GLU A 139 -1.43 -34.49 10.61
N VAL A 140 -1.60 -34.11 9.34
CA VAL A 140 -1.26 -34.99 8.22
C VAL A 140 0.25 -35.26 8.15
N MET A 141 1.10 -34.26 8.37
CA MET A 141 2.56 -34.44 8.36
C MET A 141 3.06 -35.29 9.53
N VAL A 142 2.45 -35.20 10.72
CA VAL A 142 2.81 -36.09 11.84
C VAL A 142 2.52 -37.54 11.50
N HIS A 143 1.33 -37.82 10.94
CA HIS A 143 0.96 -39.19 10.56
C HIS A 143 1.79 -39.74 9.40
N ASN A 144 2.10 -38.90 8.40
CA ASN A 144 2.73 -39.35 7.16
C ASN A 144 4.26 -39.16 7.10
N GLY A 145 4.83 -38.54 8.13
CA GLY A 145 6.23 -38.13 8.20
C GLY A 145 6.45 -36.68 7.71
N PRO A 146 7.17 -35.83 8.47
CA PRO A 146 7.62 -34.53 7.98
C PRO A 146 8.68 -34.69 6.87
N PRO A 147 8.94 -33.63 6.08
CA PRO A 147 10.06 -33.65 5.13
C PRO A 147 11.40 -33.82 5.85
N ASP A 148 12.33 -34.54 5.23
CA ASP A 148 13.70 -34.67 5.73
C ASP A 148 14.52 -33.45 5.31
N THR A 149 14.74 -32.53 6.25
CA THR A 149 15.45 -31.27 6.04
C THR A 149 16.62 -31.06 7.00
N GLY A 150 17.08 -32.15 7.63
CA GLY A 150 18.07 -32.12 8.70
C GLY A 150 17.50 -31.62 10.04
N LYS A 151 18.19 -31.93 11.13
CA LYS A 151 17.85 -31.48 12.48
C LYS A 151 18.58 -30.19 12.83
N THR A 152 18.01 -29.44 13.77
CA THR A 152 18.63 -28.27 14.40
C THR A 152 18.53 -28.40 15.91
N SER A 153 19.34 -27.64 16.65
CA SER A 153 19.25 -27.54 18.11
C SER A 153 18.87 -26.14 18.55
N GLY A 154 18.38 -26.02 19.77
CA GLY A 154 17.97 -24.76 20.39
C GLY A 154 16.67 -24.87 21.16
N VAL A 155 16.35 -23.80 21.88
CA VAL A 155 15.11 -23.67 22.65
C VAL A 155 14.17 -22.71 21.93
N VAL A 156 12.92 -23.12 21.78
CA VAL A 156 11.85 -22.30 21.19
C VAL A 156 10.62 -22.30 22.09
N THR A 157 9.71 -21.36 21.85
CA THR A 157 8.39 -21.36 22.47
C THR A 157 7.30 -21.32 21.41
N ILE A 158 6.06 -21.66 21.76
CA ILE A 158 4.95 -21.80 20.80
C ILE A 158 3.88 -20.74 21.04
N GLN A 159 3.49 -20.04 19.97
CA GLN A 159 2.26 -19.25 19.94
C GLN A 159 1.17 -20.05 19.21
N ASP A 160 0.28 -20.66 19.99
CA ASP A 160 -0.96 -21.24 19.50
C ASP A 160 -1.90 -20.11 19.03
N PRO A 161 -2.36 -20.09 17.77
CA PRO A 161 -3.28 -19.09 17.24
C PRO A 161 -4.66 -19.19 17.88
N CYS A 162 -5.28 -18.04 18.14
CA CYS A 162 -6.61 -17.99 18.75
C CYS A 162 -7.71 -18.71 17.93
N ALA A 163 -7.57 -18.79 16.60
CA ALA A 163 -8.52 -19.47 15.72
C ALA A 163 -8.49 -21.01 15.84
N SER A 164 -7.43 -21.57 16.43
CA SER A 164 -7.29 -23.00 16.71
C SER A 164 -7.17 -23.27 18.21
N ARG A 165 -7.54 -22.30 19.08
CA ARG A 165 -7.36 -22.39 20.54
C ARG A 165 -7.89 -23.69 21.14
N PHE A 166 -9.01 -24.20 20.65
CA PHE A 166 -9.63 -25.41 21.19
C PHE A 166 -9.37 -26.65 20.32
N GLU A 167 -8.33 -26.59 19.48
CA GLU A 167 -7.93 -27.67 18.58
C GLU A 167 -6.70 -28.40 19.15
N GLU A 168 -6.88 -29.09 20.27
CA GLU A 168 -5.81 -29.85 20.94
C GLU A 168 -5.07 -30.83 20.02
N PRO A 169 -5.71 -31.54 19.07
CA PRO A 169 -4.99 -32.37 18.10
C PRO A 169 -4.00 -31.58 17.23
N VAL A 170 -4.36 -30.35 16.86
CA VAL A 170 -3.48 -29.45 16.08
C VAL A 170 -2.31 -28.98 16.95
N HIS A 171 -2.58 -28.68 18.22
CA HIS A 171 -1.57 -28.28 19.19
C HIS A 171 -0.51 -29.35 19.40
N ALA A 172 -0.94 -30.61 19.59
CA ALA A 172 -0.06 -31.76 19.72
C ALA A 172 0.75 -31.96 18.45
N ALA A 173 0.09 -31.97 17.28
CA ALA A 173 0.77 -32.20 16.01
C ALA A 173 1.88 -31.16 15.72
N VAL A 174 1.66 -29.88 16.07
CA VAL A 174 2.68 -28.84 15.91
C VAL A 174 3.88 -29.06 16.83
N ARG A 175 3.64 -29.47 18.08
CA ARG A 175 4.71 -29.77 19.06
C ARG A 175 5.54 -30.95 18.58
N ASP A 176 4.89 -32.04 18.16
CA ASP A 176 5.56 -33.23 17.63
C ASP A 176 6.44 -32.89 16.42
N LEU A 177 5.94 -32.05 15.50
CA LEU A 177 6.73 -31.60 14.35
C LEU A 177 7.94 -30.76 14.76
N ILE A 178 7.81 -29.89 15.77
CA ILE A 178 8.92 -29.07 16.27
C ILE A 178 9.96 -29.94 16.97
N SER A 179 9.54 -30.86 17.84
CA SER A 179 10.42 -31.81 18.53
C SER A 179 11.12 -32.75 17.54
N ALA A 180 10.45 -33.18 16.47
CA ALA A 180 11.05 -33.99 15.41
C ALA A 180 12.22 -33.27 14.69
N GLN A 181 12.22 -31.92 14.67
CA GLN A 181 13.33 -31.12 14.14
C GLN A 181 14.54 -31.02 15.10
N GLY A 182 14.46 -31.58 16.31
CA GLY A 182 15.54 -31.58 17.30
C GLY A 182 15.51 -30.40 18.28
N LEU A 183 14.42 -29.63 18.31
CA LEU A 183 14.27 -28.47 19.20
C LEU A 183 13.59 -28.82 20.52
N THR A 184 14.04 -28.15 21.59
CA THR A 184 13.38 -28.17 22.90
C THR A 184 12.32 -27.08 22.96
N ILE A 185 11.13 -27.43 23.44
CA ILE A 185 10.00 -26.49 23.58
C ILE A 185 9.90 -26.08 25.06
N GLU A 186 10.00 -24.77 25.31
CA GLU A 186 9.65 -24.17 26.59
C GLU A 186 8.37 -23.35 26.41
N GLU A 187 7.29 -23.80 27.03
CA GLU A 187 5.97 -23.20 26.88
C GLU A 187 5.87 -21.83 27.57
N MET A 188 5.13 -20.92 26.93
CA MET A 188 4.72 -19.67 27.57
C MET A 188 3.69 -19.96 28.67
N THR A 189 3.54 -19.05 29.64
CA THR A 189 2.52 -19.16 30.69
C THR A 189 1.14 -19.44 30.11
N HIS A 190 0.78 -18.74 29.04
CA HIS A 190 -0.44 -18.96 28.29
C HIS A 190 -0.14 -19.67 26.97
N HIS A 191 -0.46 -20.96 26.90
CA HIS A 191 -0.31 -21.83 25.73
C HIS A 191 -1.54 -22.75 25.57
N GLY A 192 -1.62 -23.47 24.45
CA GLY A 192 -2.70 -24.40 24.17
C GLY A 192 -4.09 -23.76 24.24
N SER A 193 -5.01 -24.38 24.96
CA SER A 193 -6.38 -23.88 25.18
C SER A 193 -6.44 -22.55 25.95
N ASN A 194 -5.38 -22.21 26.68
CA ASN A 194 -5.24 -20.97 27.43
C ASN A 194 -4.51 -19.87 26.64
N THR A 195 -4.15 -20.08 25.38
CA THR A 195 -3.38 -19.13 24.57
C THR A 195 -4.02 -17.74 24.46
N LEU A 196 -3.21 -16.69 24.65
CA LEU A 196 -3.61 -15.30 24.46
C LEU A 196 -3.54 -14.87 23.00
N CYS A 197 -4.30 -13.84 22.65
CA CYS A 197 -4.27 -13.24 21.32
C CYS A 197 -2.87 -12.63 21.04
N CYS A 198 -2.40 -12.75 19.81
CA CYS A 198 -1.17 -12.07 19.36
C CYS A 198 -1.35 -10.57 19.14
N GLY A 199 -2.61 -10.10 19.03
CA GLY A 199 -3.00 -8.72 18.69
C GLY A 199 -3.58 -8.55 17.28
N GLU A 200 -3.34 -9.49 16.36
CA GLU A 200 -3.77 -9.37 14.94
C GLU A 200 -5.26 -9.74 14.75
N GLY A 201 -5.79 -10.59 15.63
CA GLY A 201 -7.12 -11.18 15.50
C GLY A 201 -8.25 -10.16 15.41
N GLY A 202 -9.31 -10.52 14.67
CA GLY A 202 -10.52 -9.69 14.58
C GLY A 202 -10.30 -8.31 13.98
N SER A 203 -9.19 -8.06 13.28
CA SER A 203 -8.85 -6.77 12.65
C SER A 203 -8.77 -5.60 13.65
N VAL A 204 -8.54 -5.88 14.93
CA VAL A 204 -8.55 -4.85 15.99
C VAL A 204 -7.47 -3.78 15.78
N GLY A 205 -6.32 -4.15 15.22
CA GLY A 205 -5.21 -3.21 14.95
C GLY A 205 -5.55 -2.08 13.96
N PHE A 206 -6.63 -2.21 13.18
CA PHE A 206 -7.10 -1.12 12.31
C PHE A 206 -7.86 -0.02 13.06
N LEU A 207 -8.57 -0.38 14.13
CA LEU A 207 -9.36 0.55 14.96
C LEU A 207 -8.60 1.00 16.22
N ALA A 208 -7.92 0.07 16.89
CA ALA A 208 -7.24 0.28 18.16
C ALA A 208 -5.81 -0.31 18.09
N PRO A 209 -4.86 0.39 17.42
CA PRO A 209 -3.50 -0.10 17.24
C PRO A 209 -2.75 -0.28 18.57
N GLU A 210 -2.99 0.58 19.55
CA GLU A 210 -2.38 0.45 20.89
C GLU A 210 -2.84 -0.82 21.60
N LEU A 211 -4.13 -1.18 21.50
CA LEU A 211 -4.65 -2.42 22.05
C LEU A 211 -4.00 -3.64 21.39
N SER A 212 -3.89 -3.63 20.05
CA SER A 212 -3.17 -4.68 19.31
C SER A 212 -1.72 -4.81 19.77
N LYS A 213 -1.03 -3.69 20.00
CA LYS A 213 0.37 -3.67 20.44
C LYS A 213 0.53 -4.20 21.87
N ASN A 214 -0.40 -3.87 22.77
CA ASN A 214 -0.40 -4.35 24.15
C ASN A 214 -0.47 -5.88 24.22
N TRP A 215 -1.35 -6.50 23.43
CA TRP A 215 -1.41 -7.96 23.31
C TRP A 215 -0.09 -8.55 22.81
N GLY A 216 0.50 -7.97 21.76
CA GLY A 216 1.79 -8.41 21.24
C GLY A 216 2.93 -8.28 22.26
N ASN A 217 2.94 -7.21 23.06
CA ASN A 217 3.93 -7.00 24.12
C ASN A 217 3.79 -8.01 25.26
N LEU A 218 2.56 -8.41 25.62
CA LEU A 218 2.33 -9.49 26.58
C LEU A 218 2.93 -10.81 26.07
N ARG A 219 2.71 -11.13 24.78
CA ARG A 219 3.33 -12.32 24.16
C ARG A 219 4.86 -12.25 24.15
N LYS A 220 5.42 -11.08 23.80
CA LYS A 220 6.86 -10.84 23.86
C LYS A 220 7.42 -11.08 25.26
N LYS A 221 6.72 -10.62 26.30
CA LYS A 221 7.14 -10.79 27.69
C LYS A 221 7.15 -12.27 28.09
N GLU A 222 6.11 -13.02 27.75
CA GLU A 222 6.06 -14.46 28.06
C GLU A 222 7.09 -15.27 27.26
N ALA A 223 7.39 -14.87 26.03
CA ALA A 223 8.43 -15.52 25.24
C ALA A 223 9.83 -15.34 25.85
N ASP A 224 10.05 -14.25 26.59
CA ASP A 224 11.27 -13.98 27.35
C ASP A 224 12.54 -14.18 26.50
N GLY A 225 12.57 -13.52 25.34
CA GLY A 225 13.68 -13.57 24.39
C GLY A 225 13.75 -14.83 23.52
N ARG A 226 13.03 -15.91 23.85
CA ARG A 226 12.97 -17.12 23.03
C ARG A 226 12.29 -16.84 21.69
N ARG A 227 12.69 -17.58 20.65
CA ARG A 227 12.03 -17.53 19.35
C ARG A 227 10.65 -18.16 19.44
N ILE A 228 9.63 -17.41 19.05
CA ILE A 228 8.26 -17.88 18.96
C ILE A 228 8.07 -18.64 17.63
N ILE A 229 7.56 -19.86 17.71
CA ILE A 229 7.07 -20.62 16.56
C ILE A 229 5.54 -20.56 16.56
N THR A 230 4.94 -20.22 15.42
CA THR A 230 3.50 -20.18 15.26
C THR A 230 3.07 -20.76 13.92
N TYR A 231 1.85 -21.26 13.83
CA TYR A 231 1.25 -21.78 12.60
C TYR A 231 0.17 -20.85 12.04
N CYS A 232 0.21 -19.57 12.43
CA CYS A 232 -0.58 -18.50 11.82
C CYS A 232 0.33 -17.45 11.20
N ALA A 233 0.21 -17.24 9.88
CA ALA A 233 0.95 -16.20 9.19
C ALA A 233 0.66 -14.77 9.71
N GLY A 234 -0.55 -14.52 10.22
CA GLY A 234 -0.90 -13.26 10.88
C GLY A 234 -0.13 -13.06 12.18
N CYS A 235 -0.12 -14.07 13.06
CA CYS A 235 0.69 -14.05 14.28
C CYS A 235 2.18 -13.85 13.97
N ALA A 236 2.71 -14.59 12.99
CA ALA A 236 4.12 -14.48 12.61
C ALA A 236 4.49 -13.07 12.12
N ASN A 237 3.61 -12.44 11.34
CA ASN A 237 3.86 -11.09 10.83
C ASN A 237 3.82 -10.03 11.94
N LEU A 238 2.83 -10.10 12.84
CA LEU A 238 2.69 -9.11 13.91
C LEU A 238 3.78 -9.28 14.97
N LEU A 239 3.91 -10.49 15.54
CA LEU A 239 4.88 -10.76 16.61
C LEU A 239 6.32 -10.66 16.11
N GLY A 240 6.59 -11.01 14.84
CA GLY A 240 7.91 -10.85 14.22
C GLY A 240 8.39 -9.40 14.13
N SER A 241 7.51 -8.41 14.32
CA SER A 241 7.90 -7.00 14.47
C SER A 241 8.32 -6.62 15.90
N LEU A 242 8.06 -7.48 16.89
CA LEU A 242 8.25 -7.21 18.32
C LEU A 242 9.32 -8.10 18.95
N THR A 243 9.40 -9.36 18.53
CA THR A 243 10.29 -10.41 19.06
C THR A 243 10.57 -11.47 17.99
N PRO A 244 11.71 -12.21 18.03
CA PRO A 244 12.01 -13.26 17.05
C PRO A 244 10.85 -14.24 16.91
N THR A 245 10.22 -14.27 15.75
CA THR A 245 9.05 -15.10 15.49
C THR A 245 9.13 -15.69 14.09
N SER A 246 8.86 -16.99 13.98
CA SER A 246 8.87 -17.73 12.72
C SER A 246 7.57 -18.50 12.53
N HIS A 247 7.19 -18.73 11.27
CA HIS A 247 6.10 -19.65 10.98
C HIS A 247 6.60 -21.09 11.07
N VAL A 248 5.80 -22.04 11.51
CA VAL A 248 6.22 -23.45 11.65
C VAL A 248 6.68 -24.06 10.31
N LEU A 249 6.10 -23.61 9.19
CA LEU A 249 6.55 -24.04 7.84
C LEU A 249 7.93 -23.48 7.47
N ASP A 250 8.37 -22.38 8.08
CA ASP A 250 9.75 -21.92 7.90
C ASP A 250 10.70 -22.95 8.52
N LEU A 251 10.40 -23.32 9.77
CA LEU A 251 11.15 -24.30 10.55
C LEU A 251 11.17 -25.69 9.88
N ILE A 252 10.01 -26.21 9.48
CA ILE A 252 9.89 -27.56 8.89
C ILE A 252 10.65 -27.69 7.56
N PHE A 253 10.77 -26.61 6.78
CA PHE A 253 11.40 -26.69 5.45
C PHE A 253 12.82 -26.11 5.39
N GLU A 254 13.23 -25.30 6.36
CA GLU A 254 14.56 -24.67 6.47
C GLU A 254 14.89 -24.45 7.97
N PRO A 255 15.13 -25.52 8.75
CA PRO A 255 15.27 -25.42 10.21
C PRO A 255 16.47 -24.57 10.63
N ALA A 256 17.64 -24.79 10.04
CA ALA A 256 18.86 -24.05 10.34
C ALA A 256 18.72 -22.53 10.06
N PHE A 257 18.23 -22.15 8.88
CA PHE A 257 17.97 -20.74 8.54
C PHE A 257 16.88 -20.11 9.43
N THR A 258 15.91 -20.90 9.86
CA THR A 258 14.85 -20.43 10.76
C THR A 258 15.42 -20.06 12.13
N MET A 259 16.36 -20.86 12.64
CA MET A 259 16.99 -20.59 13.92
C MET A 259 17.98 -19.41 13.85
N SER A 260 18.76 -19.29 12.77
CA SER A 260 19.65 -18.14 12.55
C SER A 260 18.90 -16.82 12.31
N GLY A 261 17.64 -16.88 11.84
CA GLY A 261 16.83 -15.71 11.54
C GLY A 261 16.94 -15.24 10.09
N ASP A 262 17.57 -16.02 9.22
CA ASP A 262 17.85 -15.66 7.82
C ASP A 262 16.73 -16.02 6.84
N VAL A 263 15.58 -16.49 7.33
CA VAL A 263 14.44 -16.87 6.46
C VAL A 263 13.89 -15.66 5.74
N LYS A 264 13.86 -15.75 4.40
CA LYS A 264 13.32 -14.70 3.54
C LYS A 264 11.79 -14.66 3.60
N ILE A 265 11.25 -13.65 4.27
CA ILE A 265 9.80 -13.39 4.33
C ILE A 265 9.45 -12.20 3.44
N SER A 266 8.51 -12.41 2.52
CA SER A 266 8.07 -11.33 1.63
C SER A 266 7.09 -10.37 2.31
N LYS A 267 7.29 -9.06 2.11
CA LYS A 267 6.42 -7.98 2.61
C LYS A 267 5.62 -7.34 1.47
N ALA A 268 4.54 -6.63 1.81
CA ALA A 268 3.79 -5.87 0.81
C ALA A 268 4.67 -4.77 0.19
N PRO A 269 4.56 -4.47 -1.13
CA PRO A 269 3.59 -5.02 -2.09
C PRO A 269 4.03 -6.33 -2.77
N PHE A 270 5.25 -6.83 -2.54
CA PHE A 270 5.78 -8.03 -3.20
C PHE A 270 4.98 -9.31 -2.92
N THR A 271 4.28 -9.37 -1.78
CA THR A 271 3.34 -10.47 -1.49
C THR A 271 2.29 -10.67 -2.58
N TYR A 272 1.80 -9.61 -3.23
CA TYR A 272 0.86 -9.75 -4.35
C TYR A 272 1.54 -10.31 -5.59
N TRP A 273 2.78 -9.88 -5.88
CA TRP A 273 3.55 -10.44 -6.99
C TRP A 273 3.79 -11.94 -6.82
N ASN A 274 4.14 -12.36 -5.61
CA ASN A 274 4.33 -13.76 -5.25
C ASN A 274 3.09 -14.60 -5.46
N ARG A 275 1.90 -14.11 -5.07
CA ARG A 275 0.64 -14.82 -5.30
C ARG A 275 0.36 -15.01 -6.79
N LEU A 276 0.63 -14.00 -7.61
CA LEU A 276 0.48 -14.10 -9.07
C LEU A 276 1.49 -15.08 -9.68
N LYS A 277 2.76 -15.04 -9.24
CA LYS A 277 3.80 -15.96 -9.69
C LYS A 277 3.45 -17.41 -9.32
N LEU A 278 3.00 -17.62 -8.09
CA LEU A 278 2.57 -18.92 -7.58
C LEU A 278 1.39 -19.48 -8.39
N LYS A 279 0.36 -18.65 -8.61
CA LYS A 279 -0.76 -19.03 -9.48
C LYS A 279 -0.29 -19.43 -10.89
N LYS A 280 0.56 -18.62 -11.52
CA LYS A 280 1.11 -18.94 -12.86
C LYS A 280 1.90 -20.25 -12.87
N ARG A 281 2.66 -20.54 -11.80
CA ARG A 281 3.38 -21.80 -11.64
C ARG A 281 2.40 -22.98 -11.61
N LEU A 282 1.33 -22.89 -10.81
CA LEU A 282 0.29 -23.92 -10.73
C LEU A 282 -0.47 -24.11 -12.06
N GLN A 283 -0.73 -23.03 -12.80
CA GLN A 283 -1.34 -23.12 -14.14
C GLN A 283 -0.46 -23.92 -15.10
N LYS A 284 0.85 -23.66 -15.10
CA LYS A 284 1.79 -24.37 -15.96
C LYS A 284 1.95 -25.85 -15.59
N SER A 285 1.86 -26.20 -14.30
CA SER A 285 2.01 -27.57 -13.83
C SER A 285 0.72 -28.40 -13.86
N SER A 286 -0.38 -27.86 -14.41
CA SER A 286 -1.73 -28.45 -14.31
C SER A 286 -2.11 -29.39 -15.47
N ASN A 287 -1.15 -29.97 -16.20
CA ASN A 287 -1.46 -30.84 -17.35
C ASN A 287 -2.44 -31.96 -16.97
N GLY A 288 -3.63 -31.93 -17.59
CA GLY A 288 -4.72 -32.89 -17.34
C GLY A 288 -5.60 -32.63 -16.10
N ALA A 289 -5.30 -31.61 -15.30
CA ALA A 289 -6.14 -31.21 -14.17
C ALA A 289 -7.25 -30.25 -14.60
N ARG A 290 -8.44 -30.39 -14.01
CA ARG A 290 -9.52 -29.40 -14.14
C ARG A 290 -9.09 -28.14 -13.40
N THR A 291 -9.03 -27.01 -14.12
CA THR A 291 -8.72 -25.72 -13.52
C THR A 291 -9.88 -24.75 -13.59
N ARG A 292 -10.04 -23.94 -12.54
CA ARG A 292 -10.95 -22.79 -12.57
C ARG A 292 -10.39 -21.61 -11.79
N GLU A 293 -10.95 -20.43 -12.05
CA GLU A 293 -10.71 -19.22 -11.29
C GLU A 293 -12.04 -18.74 -10.72
N ARG A 294 -12.01 -18.05 -9.57
CA ARG A 294 -13.23 -17.54 -8.97
C ARG A 294 -13.75 -16.32 -9.71
N THR A 295 -14.99 -16.41 -10.18
CA THR A 295 -15.70 -15.33 -10.89
C THR A 295 -16.85 -14.74 -10.08
N PHE A 296 -17.38 -15.49 -9.12
CA PHE A 296 -18.46 -15.06 -8.24
C PHE A 296 -18.02 -13.96 -7.26
N ALA A 297 -18.90 -12.99 -7.04
CA ALA A 297 -18.79 -11.99 -5.99
C ALA A 297 -20.18 -11.72 -5.41
N ALA A 298 -20.35 -11.92 -4.09
CA ALA A 298 -21.64 -11.80 -3.40
C ALA A 298 -22.29 -10.42 -3.54
N ASN A 299 -21.47 -9.36 -3.65
CA ASN A 299 -21.95 -8.03 -3.97
C ASN A 299 -21.68 -7.77 -5.46
N GLY A 300 -22.75 -7.64 -6.25
CA GLY A 300 -22.74 -7.25 -7.66
C GLY A 300 -22.19 -5.85 -7.93
N GLU A 301 -20.99 -5.52 -7.45
CA GLU A 301 -20.30 -4.28 -7.85
C GLU A 301 -19.60 -4.47 -9.19
N ASN A 302 -20.41 -4.51 -10.25
CA ASN A 302 -19.96 -4.16 -11.58
C ASN A 302 -19.71 -2.64 -11.64
N LYS A 303 -18.68 -2.14 -10.91
CA LYS A 303 -18.21 -0.74 -11.04
C LYS A 303 -17.43 -0.57 -12.34
N LYS A 304 -18.04 -0.90 -13.50
CA LYS A 304 -17.53 -0.53 -14.83
C LYS A 304 -17.48 0.99 -15.02
N GLY A 305 -18.21 1.77 -14.21
CA GLY A 305 -18.25 3.23 -14.30
C GLY A 305 -17.02 3.98 -13.77
N GLY A 306 -16.11 3.34 -13.00
CA GLY A 306 -14.94 4.04 -12.45
C GLY A 306 -13.79 4.18 -13.45
N MET A 307 -13.51 3.11 -14.20
CA MET A 307 -12.47 3.11 -15.23
C MET A 307 -12.93 3.91 -16.45
N LEU A 308 -14.18 3.76 -16.88
CA LEU A 308 -14.74 4.55 -17.97
C LEU A 308 -14.72 6.05 -17.67
N LYS A 309 -15.10 6.49 -16.46
CA LYS A 309 -15.00 7.90 -16.08
C LYS A 309 -13.55 8.42 -16.05
N ARG A 310 -12.60 7.59 -15.63
CA ARG A 310 -11.16 7.95 -15.65
C ARG A 310 -10.61 8.00 -17.07
N VAL A 311 -11.01 7.08 -17.94
CA VAL A 311 -10.63 7.03 -19.36
C VAL A 311 -11.26 8.20 -20.10
N VAL A 312 -12.53 8.50 -19.89
CA VAL A 312 -13.22 9.68 -20.47
C VAL A 312 -12.57 10.98 -19.97
N PHE A 313 -12.25 11.09 -18.68
CA PHE A 313 -11.52 12.25 -18.16
C PHE A 313 -10.12 12.38 -18.78
N LEU A 314 -9.37 11.28 -18.90
CA LEU A 314 -8.05 11.27 -19.55
C LEU A 314 -8.16 11.65 -21.03
N LEU A 315 -9.17 11.15 -21.74
CA LEU A 315 -9.44 11.47 -23.15
C LEU A 315 -9.84 12.93 -23.33
N LEU A 316 -10.63 13.51 -22.42
CA LEU A 316 -10.97 14.94 -22.42
C LEU A 316 -9.74 15.81 -22.19
N VAL A 317 -8.85 15.42 -21.26
CA VAL A 317 -7.58 16.13 -21.03
C VAL A 317 -6.66 16.02 -22.24
N ILE A 318 -6.55 14.85 -22.86
CA ILE A 318 -5.77 14.65 -24.10
C ILE A 318 -6.38 15.47 -25.24
N ALA A 319 -7.70 15.45 -25.41
CA ALA A 319 -8.39 16.23 -26.43
C ALA A 319 -8.20 17.74 -26.23
N ALA A 320 -8.22 18.24 -25.00
CA ALA A 320 -7.91 19.64 -24.70
C ALA A 320 -6.46 19.99 -25.04
N ILE A 321 -5.49 19.13 -24.70
CA ILE A 321 -4.07 19.33 -25.03
C ILE A 321 -3.85 19.32 -26.55
N VAL A 322 -4.48 18.38 -27.26
CA VAL A 322 -4.40 18.27 -28.73
C VAL A 322 -5.08 19.45 -29.40
N ALA A 323 -6.24 19.90 -28.91
CA ALA A 323 -6.93 21.08 -29.41
C ALA A 323 -6.08 22.34 -29.27
N ILE A 324 -5.41 22.55 -28.12
CA ILE A 324 -4.48 23.67 -27.90
C ILE A 324 -3.26 23.61 -28.84
N ARG A 325 -2.78 22.40 -29.15
CA ARG A 325 -1.64 22.20 -30.06
C ARG A 325 -2.03 22.43 -31.53
N PHE A 326 -3.25 22.08 -31.92
CA PHE A 326 -3.76 22.27 -33.29
C PHE A 326 -4.38 23.66 -33.53
N SER A 327 -4.79 24.39 -32.48
CA SER A 327 -5.34 25.73 -32.59
C SER A 327 -4.29 26.82 -32.87
N GLY A 328 -3.02 26.46 -33.08
CA GLY A 328 -1.94 27.42 -33.33
C GLY A 328 -1.54 28.25 -32.10
N ALA A 329 -2.07 27.97 -30.91
CA ALA A 329 -1.73 28.72 -29.69
C ALA A 329 -0.24 28.58 -29.31
N THR A 330 0.42 27.50 -29.74
CA THR A 330 1.86 27.32 -29.62
C THR A 330 2.68 28.22 -30.55
N GLN A 331 2.09 28.78 -31.61
CA GLN A 331 2.73 29.77 -32.49
C GLN A 331 2.71 31.19 -31.88
N TYR A 332 1.86 31.44 -30.89
CA TYR A 332 1.93 32.67 -30.07
C TYR A 332 2.99 32.60 -28.95
N LEU A 333 3.61 31.43 -28.76
CA LEU A 333 4.77 31.24 -27.88
C LEU A 333 6.10 31.46 -28.61
N GLU A 334 6.09 31.80 -29.90
CA GLU A 334 7.29 32.20 -30.66
C GLU A 334 7.78 33.58 -30.17
N GLN A 335 9.05 33.63 -29.76
CA GLN A 335 9.70 34.76 -29.06
C GLN A 335 9.50 36.11 -29.75
N ASP A 336 9.44 36.14 -31.09
CA ASP A 336 9.38 37.39 -31.86
C ASP A 336 7.97 38.01 -31.88
N LYS A 337 6.91 37.19 -31.86
CA LYS A 337 5.52 37.68 -31.80
C LYS A 337 5.12 38.09 -30.40
N LEU A 338 5.63 37.43 -29.36
CA LEU A 338 5.39 37.84 -27.97
C LEU A 338 5.99 39.22 -27.68
N ARG A 339 7.18 39.51 -28.25
CA ARG A 339 7.81 40.83 -28.16
C ARG A 339 7.04 41.92 -28.90
N LEU A 340 6.60 41.66 -30.12
CA LEU A 340 5.82 42.62 -30.93
C LEU A 340 4.44 42.89 -30.34
N LEU A 341 3.77 41.86 -29.81
CA LEU A 341 2.48 42.00 -29.14
C LEU A 341 2.62 42.85 -27.87
N ILE A 342 3.68 42.64 -27.08
CA ILE A 342 3.87 43.30 -25.78
C ILE A 342 4.45 44.72 -25.92
N GLN A 343 5.32 44.99 -26.90
CA GLN A 343 5.74 46.35 -27.22
C GLN A 343 4.56 47.25 -27.63
N GLY A 344 3.48 46.67 -28.19
CA GLY A 344 2.24 47.38 -28.50
C GLY A 344 1.36 47.74 -27.29
N TYR A 345 1.53 47.11 -26.12
CA TYR A 345 0.69 47.34 -24.93
C TYR A 345 1.35 48.21 -23.84
N GLY A 346 2.62 48.63 -24.01
CA GLY A 346 3.29 49.61 -23.14
C GLY A 346 3.15 49.30 -21.64
N VAL A 347 2.56 50.24 -20.88
CA VAL A 347 2.42 50.19 -19.41
C VAL A 347 1.48 49.06 -18.92
N LEU A 348 0.64 48.49 -19.79
CA LEU A 348 -0.28 47.38 -19.43
C LEU A 348 0.39 46.00 -19.46
N ALA A 349 1.58 45.88 -20.04
CA ALA A 349 2.29 44.61 -20.19
C ALA A 349 2.51 43.84 -18.87
N PRO A 350 2.92 44.48 -17.75
CA PRO A 350 3.05 43.80 -16.46
C PRO A 350 1.73 43.25 -15.95
N VAL A 351 0.63 44.01 -16.08
CA VAL A 351 -0.69 43.61 -15.58
C VAL A 351 -1.21 42.39 -16.32
N ILE A 352 -1.08 42.37 -17.66
CA ILE A 352 -1.47 41.23 -18.50
C ILE A 352 -0.64 40.00 -18.14
N TYR A 353 0.68 40.15 -18.00
CA TYR A 353 1.56 39.07 -17.57
C TYR A 353 1.15 38.49 -16.22
N MET A 354 0.86 39.36 -15.24
CA MET A 354 0.49 38.93 -13.90
C MET A 354 -0.86 38.20 -13.86
N LEU A 355 -1.84 38.65 -14.66
CA LEU A 355 -3.13 37.97 -14.80
C LEU A 355 -2.98 36.60 -15.45
N VAL A 356 -2.23 36.51 -16.55
CA VAL A 356 -1.97 35.24 -17.24
C VAL A 356 -1.26 34.26 -16.31
N TYR A 357 -0.22 34.69 -15.61
CA TYR A 357 0.50 33.84 -14.66
C TYR A 357 -0.40 33.44 -13.49
N THR A 358 -1.29 34.30 -13.00
CA THR A 358 -2.20 33.93 -11.90
C THR A 358 -3.19 32.82 -12.30
N VAL A 359 -3.73 32.89 -13.53
CA VAL A 359 -4.76 31.95 -14.00
C VAL A 359 -4.17 30.65 -14.56
N ALA A 360 -3.09 30.74 -15.34
CA ALA A 360 -2.54 29.61 -16.10
C ALA A 360 -2.17 28.36 -15.25
N PRO A 361 -1.50 28.48 -14.08
CA PRO A 361 -1.22 27.35 -13.19
C PRO A 361 -2.48 26.67 -12.65
N SER A 362 -3.55 27.45 -12.44
CA SER A 362 -4.85 26.91 -12.03
C SER A 362 -5.48 26.06 -13.14
N LEU A 363 -5.19 26.37 -14.41
CA LEU A 363 -5.57 25.59 -15.59
C LEU A 363 -4.57 24.47 -15.94
N PHE A 364 -3.65 24.12 -15.03
CA PHE A 364 -2.61 23.11 -15.21
C PHE A 364 -1.59 23.42 -16.33
N LEU A 365 -1.52 24.67 -16.79
CA LEU A 365 -0.47 25.07 -17.74
C LEU A 365 0.90 25.12 -17.04
N PRO A 366 1.99 24.79 -17.75
CA PRO A 366 3.33 24.82 -17.17
C PRO A 366 3.75 26.27 -16.86
N GLY A 367 4.15 26.53 -15.61
CA GLY A 367 4.57 27.87 -15.17
C GLY A 367 5.98 28.28 -15.65
N LEU A 368 6.84 27.31 -15.97
CA LEU A 368 8.24 27.57 -16.35
C LEU A 368 8.39 28.42 -17.62
N PRO A 369 7.65 28.17 -18.73
CA PRO A 369 7.65 29.06 -19.88
C PRO A 369 7.24 30.50 -19.53
N ILE A 370 6.26 30.67 -18.64
CA ILE A 370 5.76 31.98 -18.24
C ILE A 370 6.82 32.70 -17.39
N THR A 371 7.46 32.02 -16.44
CA THR A 371 8.60 32.56 -15.67
C THR A 371 9.73 33.03 -16.57
N ILE A 372 10.11 32.23 -17.59
CA ILE A 372 11.17 32.61 -18.54
C ILE A 372 10.78 33.86 -19.32
N ALA A 373 9.52 33.96 -19.77
CA ALA A 373 9.02 35.16 -20.42
C ALA A 373 9.12 36.38 -19.50
N GLY A 374 8.83 36.23 -18.20
CA GLY A 374 8.96 37.31 -17.21
C GLY A 374 10.37 37.91 -17.13
N GLY A 375 11.40 37.07 -17.11
CA GLY A 375 12.79 37.56 -17.07
C GLY A 375 13.27 38.16 -18.38
N ILE A 376 12.82 37.62 -19.52
CA ILE A 376 13.13 38.16 -20.85
C ILE A 376 12.46 39.52 -21.08
N LEU A 377 11.22 39.70 -20.61
CA LEU A 377 10.40 40.87 -20.89
C LEU A 377 10.64 42.03 -19.92
N PHE A 378 10.83 41.74 -18.62
CA PHE A 378 10.87 42.77 -17.56
C PHE A 378 12.24 42.87 -16.87
N GLY A 379 13.22 42.07 -17.30
CA GLY A 379 14.56 42.07 -16.72
C GLY A 379 14.63 41.45 -15.31
N PRO A 380 15.81 41.46 -14.67
CA PRO A 380 16.07 40.68 -13.48
C PRO A 380 15.31 41.14 -12.23
N PHE A 381 15.14 42.46 -12.04
CA PHE A 381 14.47 42.98 -10.84
C PHE A 381 12.95 42.93 -10.97
N TRP A 382 12.38 43.62 -11.97
CA TRP A 382 10.93 43.66 -12.18
C TRP A 382 10.35 42.31 -12.60
N GLY A 383 11.11 41.48 -13.33
CA GLY A 383 10.74 40.10 -13.62
C GLY A 383 10.55 39.27 -12.35
N VAL A 384 11.40 39.43 -11.33
CA VAL A 384 11.22 38.74 -10.03
C VAL A 384 9.97 39.22 -9.34
N VAL A 385 9.79 40.54 -9.23
CA VAL A 385 8.65 41.16 -8.54
C VAL A 385 7.32 40.69 -9.15
N TYR A 386 7.16 40.82 -10.46
CA TYR A 386 5.91 40.42 -11.11
C TYR A 386 5.68 38.90 -11.05
N THR A 387 6.74 38.11 -11.20
CA THR A 387 6.63 36.65 -11.21
C THR A 387 6.29 36.08 -9.84
N ILE A 388 6.95 36.52 -8.77
CA ILE A 388 6.70 35.97 -7.44
C ILE A 388 5.30 36.34 -6.92
N ILE A 389 4.83 37.56 -7.19
CA ILE A 389 3.48 37.99 -6.84
C ILE A 389 2.46 37.13 -7.58
N SER A 390 2.62 36.97 -8.89
CA SER A 390 1.66 36.22 -9.71
C SER A 390 1.67 34.73 -9.44
N ALA A 391 2.85 34.13 -9.21
CA ALA A 391 2.97 32.73 -8.83
C ALA A 391 2.31 32.46 -7.47
N THR A 392 2.45 33.38 -6.52
CA THR A 392 1.80 33.30 -5.21
C THR A 392 0.29 33.45 -5.33
N LEU A 393 -0.19 34.43 -6.11
CA LEU A 393 -1.62 34.62 -6.37
C LEU A 393 -2.23 33.40 -7.07
N GLY A 394 -1.56 32.83 -8.08
CA GLY A 394 -2.03 31.62 -8.76
C GLY A 394 -2.05 30.40 -7.83
N ALA A 395 -1.05 30.27 -6.95
CA ALA A 395 -1.05 29.23 -5.93
C ALA A 395 -2.19 29.40 -4.91
N CYS A 396 -2.53 30.65 -4.56
CA CYS A 396 -3.66 30.98 -3.70
C CYS A 396 -4.99 30.70 -4.39
N LEU A 397 -5.12 31.03 -5.68
CA LEU A 397 -6.33 30.79 -6.46
C LEU A 397 -6.65 29.30 -6.54
N ALA A 398 -5.68 28.46 -6.96
CA ALA A 398 -5.85 27.01 -7.01
C ALA A 398 -6.16 26.42 -5.63
N PHE A 399 -5.53 26.94 -4.57
CA PHE A 399 -5.81 26.54 -3.19
C PHE A 399 -7.26 26.85 -2.77
N LEU A 400 -7.75 28.06 -3.06
CA LEU A 400 -9.10 28.50 -2.70
C LEU A 400 -10.17 27.75 -3.52
N ILE A 401 -9.95 27.57 -4.83
CA ILE A 401 -10.80 26.73 -5.68
C ILE A 401 -10.95 25.34 -5.07
N SER A 402 -9.82 24.71 -4.71
CA SER A 402 -9.83 23.40 -4.08
C SER A 402 -10.58 23.39 -2.74
N ARG A 403 -10.35 24.41 -1.91
CA ARG A 403 -10.92 24.52 -0.56
C ARG A 403 -12.43 24.69 -0.55
N TYR A 404 -12.97 25.54 -1.43
CA TYR A 404 -14.40 25.88 -1.41
C TYR A 404 -15.22 25.01 -2.36
N ILE A 405 -14.64 24.51 -3.45
CA ILE A 405 -15.39 23.76 -4.47
C ILE A 405 -15.19 22.25 -4.32
N ALA A 406 -13.96 21.80 -4.02
CA ALA A 406 -13.63 20.37 -4.06
C ALA A 406 -13.59 19.70 -2.68
N ARG A 407 -13.33 20.46 -1.60
CA ARG A 407 -13.08 19.89 -0.27
C ARG A 407 -14.22 19.03 0.26
N ASP A 408 -15.45 19.52 0.25
CA ASP A 408 -16.60 18.78 0.81
C ASP A 408 -16.87 17.47 0.04
N TRP A 409 -16.67 17.49 -1.28
CA TRP A 409 -16.80 16.31 -2.12
C TRP A 409 -15.68 15.29 -1.85
N VAL A 410 -14.45 15.77 -1.68
CA VAL A 410 -13.28 14.94 -1.38
C VAL A 410 -13.35 14.36 0.03
N GLU A 411 -13.71 15.15 1.04
CA GLU A 411 -13.81 14.72 2.44
C GLU A 411 -14.85 13.62 2.62
N LYS A 412 -15.98 13.71 1.91
CA LYS A 412 -17.00 12.64 1.87
C LYS A 412 -16.49 11.34 1.25
N LYS A 413 -15.55 11.41 0.29
CA LYS A 413 -15.01 10.23 -0.43
C LYS A 413 -13.70 9.67 0.13
N LEU A 414 -12.85 10.50 0.74
CA LEU A 414 -11.53 10.12 1.24
C LEU A 414 -11.54 9.97 2.76
N LYS A 415 -12.31 9.00 3.28
CA LYS A 415 -12.34 8.66 4.71
C LYS A 415 -11.15 7.82 5.19
N SER A 416 -10.09 7.67 4.38
CA SER A 416 -8.99 6.75 4.71
C SER A 416 -8.18 7.22 5.92
N PRO A 417 -7.71 6.32 6.80
CA PRO A 417 -6.87 6.68 7.96
C PRO A 417 -5.56 7.39 7.57
N ARG A 418 -5.02 7.10 6.38
CA ARG A 418 -3.85 7.79 5.82
C ARG A 418 -4.15 9.25 5.50
N TRP A 419 -5.33 9.54 4.95
CA TRP A 419 -5.78 10.91 4.71
C TRP A 419 -5.98 11.65 6.03
N LYS A 420 -6.65 11.06 7.02
CA LYS A 420 -6.80 11.66 8.37
C LYS A 420 -5.45 11.97 9.03
N ARG A 421 -4.48 11.04 8.98
CA ARG A 421 -3.13 11.28 9.52
C ARG A 421 -2.38 12.36 8.76
N LEU A 422 -2.47 12.37 7.43
CA LEU A 422 -1.85 13.41 6.60
C LEU A 422 -2.47 14.77 6.90
N ASP A 423 -3.79 14.84 6.97
CA ASP A 423 -4.54 16.06 7.26
C ASP A 423 -4.23 16.60 8.67
N GLN A 424 -4.17 15.73 9.68
CA GLN A 424 -3.73 16.07 11.05
C GLN A 424 -2.26 16.50 11.12
N GLY A 425 -1.38 15.85 10.35
CA GLY A 425 0.04 16.23 10.26
C GLY A 425 0.23 17.61 9.61
N VAL A 426 -0.54 17.90 8.58
CA VAL A 426 -0.59 19.21 7.92
C VAL A 426 -1.25 20.27 8.79
N GLU A 427 -2.20 19.90 9.64
CA GLU A 427 -2.80 20.80 10.63
C GLU A 427 -1.77 21.29 11.66
N LYS A 428 -0.93 20.39 12.20
CA LYS A 428 0.09 20.74 13.23
C LYS A 428 1.38 21.35 12.66
N HIS A 429 1.81 20.94 11.46
CA HIS A 429 3.10 21.36 10.88
C HIS A 429 3.01 21.83 9.42
N GLY A 430 1.85 22.33 9.00
CA GLY A 430 1.56 22.66 7.60
C GLY A 430 2.58 23.59 6.94
N TRP A 431 3.05 24.62 7.63
CA TRP A 431 4.06 25.54 7.08
C TRP A 431 5.40 24.83 6.77
N LYS A 432 5.83 23.88 7.62
CA LYS A 432 7.08 23.12 7.37
C LYS A 432 6.94 22.24 6.14
N ILE A 433 5.77 21.63 5.95
CA ILE A 433 5.48 20.77 4.79
C ILE A 433 5.43 21.62 3.52
N VAL A 434 4.75 22.77 3.55
CA VAL A 434 4.74 23.71 2.41
C VAL A 434 6.17 24.15 2.08
N ALA A 435 6.93 24.65 3.06
CA ALA A 435 8.32 25.07 2.86
C ALA A 435 9.18 23.98 2.21
N PHE A 436 9.11 22.75 2.74
CA PHE A 436 9.85 21.61 2.20
C PHE A 436 9.46 21.32 0.74
N THR A 437 8.16 21.30 0.42
CA THR A 437 7.70 21.04 -0.96
C THR A 437 8.00 22.17 -1.94
N ARG A 438 8.20 23.42 -1.47
CA ARG A 438 8.60 24.55 -2.32
C ARG A 438 10.11 24.58 -2.57
N LEU A 439 10.91 24.20 -1.58
CA LEU A 439 12.37 24.14 -1.71
C LEU A 439 12.84 22.90 -2.47
N ILE A 440 12.07 21.81 -2.44
CA ILE A 440 12.41 20.57 -3.13
C ILE A 440 11.36 20.25 -4.20
N PRO A 441 11.69 20.40 -5.50
CA PRO A 441 10.75 20.23 -6.61
C PRO A 441 10.51 18.74 -6.95
N LEU A 442 10.12 17.92 -5.95
CA LEU A 442 9.77 16.51 -6.15
C LEU A 442 8.39 16.32 -6.78
N PHE A 443 7.51 17.32 -6.64
CA PHE A 443 6.11 17.21 -7.03
C PHE A 443 5.68 18.37 -7.94
N PRO A 444 4.76 18.14 -8.89
CA PRO A 444 4.26 19.20 -9.77
C PRO A 444 3.61 20.35 -8.98
N PHE A 445 4.05 21.58 -9.26
CA PHE A 445 3.56 22.80 -8.60
C PHE A 445 2.03 22.93 -8.60
N ASN A 446 1.41 22.71 -9.76
CA ASN A 446 -0.04 22.84 -9.93
C ASN A 446 -0.80 21.86 -9.02
N LEU A 447 -0.38 20.60 -8.98
CA LEU A 447 -1.04 19.55 -8.18
C LEU A 447 -0.90 19.80 -6.68
N LEU A 448 0.27 20.28 -6.23
CA LEU A 448 0.51 20.61 -4.83
C LEU A 448 -0.46 21.70 -4.33
N ASN A 449 -0.71 22.74 -5.12
CA ASN A 449 -1.58 23.85 -4.72
C ASN A 449 -3.02 23.37 -4.44
N TYR A 450 -3.56 22.53 -5.33
CA TYR A 450 -4.86 21.89 -5.14
C TYR A 450 -4.84 20.92 -3.94
N ALA A 451 -3.79 20.13 -3.79
CA ALA A 451 -3.66 19.18 -2.69
C ALA A 451 -3.66 19.89 -1.32
N PHE A 452 -2.91 20.99 -1.17
CA PHE A 452 -2.92 21.79 0.07
C PHE A 452 -4.28 22.41 0.36
N GLY A 453 -5.03 22.84 -0.66
CA GLY A 453 -6.38 23.38 -0.47
C GLY A 453 -7.40 22.36 0.08
N LEU A 454 -7.18 21.06 -0.19
CA LEU A 454 -7.96 19.95 0.37
C LEU A 454 -7.61 19.63 1.83
N THR A 455 -6.44 20.06 2.32
CA THR A 455 -6.01 19.84 3.72
C THR A 455 -6.56 20.91 4.66
N LYS A 456 -6.32 20.77 5.97
CA LYS A 456 -6.66 21.75 7.02
C LYS A 456 -5.69 22.92 7.19
N ILE A 457 -4.66 23.07 6.37
CA ILE A 457 -3.70 24.17 6.53
C ILE A 457 -4.40 25.54 6.44
N LYS A 458 -4.05 26.48 7.32
CA LYS A 458 -4.59 27.86 7.27
C LYS A 458 -4.05 28.58 6.03
N PHE A 459 -4.88 29.46 5.44
CA PHE A 459 -4.54 30.18 4.19
C PHE A 459 -3.29 31.07 4.34
N LEU A 460 -3.21 31.87 5.41
CA LEU A 460 -2.10 32.81 5.62
C LEU A 460 -0.73 32.09 5.72
N PRO A 461 -0.56 31.04 6.57
CA PRO A 461 0.68 30.28 6.60
C PRO A 461 1.06 29.67 5.25
N TYR A 462 0.08 29.17 4.48
CA TYR A 462 0.31 28.64 3.14
C TYR A 462 0.82 29.72 2.17
N ALA A 463 0.14 30.87 2.12
CA ALA A 463 0.47 31.96 1.21
C ALA A 463 1.83 32.58 1.54
N ALA A 464 2.08 32.91 2.81
CA ALA A 464 3.33 33.50 3.27
C ALA A 464 4.52 32.55 3.05
N THR A 465 4.36 31.27 3.39
CA THR A 465 5.42 30.28 3.19
C THR A 465 5.69 30.04 1.70
N THR A 466 4.65 30.02 0.88
CA THR A 466 4.81 29.89 -0.58
C THR A 466 5.59 31.07 -1.15
N PHE A 467 5.26 32.30 -0.77
CA PHE A 467 5.98 33.51 -1.20
C PHE A 467 7.46 33.46 -0.81
N ILE A 468 7.76 33.20 0.46
CA ILE A 468 9.13 33.23 1.00
C ILE A 468 9.97 32.09 0.41
N CYS A 469 9.46 30.86 0.40
CA CYS A 469 10.25 29.70 -0.01
C CYS A 469 10.43 29.59 -1.53
N MET A 470 9.57 30.22 -2.34
CA MET A 470 9.74 30.26 -3.79
C MET A 470 10.69 31.38 -4.26
N LEU A 471 10.89 32.42 -3.44
CA LEU A 471 11.66 33.60 -3.82
C LEU A 471 13.10 33.27 -4.27
N PRO A 472 13.89 32.42 -3.59
CA PRO A 472 15.26 32.11 -4.01
C PRO A 472 15.32 31.44 -5.39
N ALA A 473 14.44 30.48 -5.64
CA ALA A 473 14.34 29.80 -6.93
C ALA A 473 13.85 30.78 -8.02
N CYS A 474 12.87 31.63 -7.71
CA CYS A 474 12.37 32.65 -8.63
C CYS A 474 13.48 33.62 -9.06
N ILE A 475 14.29 34.11 -8.12
CA ILE A 475 15.43 34.99 -8.42
C ILE A 475 16.42 34.28 -9.34
N ALA A 476 16.82 33.05 -9.00
CA ALA A 476 17.77 32.28 -9.79
C ALA A 476 17.30 32.08 -11.25
N PHE A 477 16.03 31.66 -11.44
CA PHE A 477 15.46 31.44 -12.77
C PHE A 477 15.28 32.74 -13.55
N ILE A 478 14.81 33.82 -12.92
CA ILE A 478 14.59 35.09 -13.60
C ILE A 478 15.92 35.71 -14.03
N VAL A 479 16.92 35.78 -13.16
CA VAL A 479 18.26 36.32 -13.47
C VAL A 479 18.95 35.52 -14.59
N PHE A 480 18.77 34.20 -14.57
CA PHE A 480 19.23 33.33 -15.66
C PHE A 480 18.50 33.65 -16.98
N SER A 481 17.16 33.71 -16.95
CA SER A 481 16.34 33.93 -18.16
C SER A 481 16.50 35.33 -18.76
N SER A 482 16.70 36.37 -17.94
CA SER A 482 16.95 37.73 -18.43
C SER A 482 18.26 37.84 -19.21
N SER A 483 19.21 36.96 -18.91
CA SER A 483 20.54 36.92 -19.53
C SER A 483 20.66 35.94 -20.71
N LEU A 484 19.59 35.15 -20.96
CA LEU A 484 19.56 34.13 -22.00
C LEU A 484 19.70 34.73 -23.40
N LEU A 485 19.18 35.94 -23.61
CA LEU A 485 19.26 36.66 -24.88
C LEU A 485 20.68 37.13 -25.22
N ASP A 486 21.47 37.48 -24.21
CA ASP A 486 22.86 37.91 -24.40
C ASP A 486 23.77 36.71 -24.76
N LEU A 487 23.46 35.54 -24.18
CA LEU A 487 24.14 34.27 -24.49
C LEU A 487 23.92 33.83 -25.94
N VAL A 488 22.68 33.94 -26.45
CA VAL A 488 22.35 33.64 -27.86
C VAL A 488 23.08 34.58 -28.82
N LYS A 489 23.42 35.79 -28.38
CA LYS A 489 24.24 36.78 -29.12
C LYS A 489 25.75 36.58 -28.92
N GLY A 490 26.18 35.48 -28.28
CA GLY A 490 27.58 35.13 -28.07
C GLY A 490 28.28 35.88 -26.93
N LYS A 491 27.55 36.63 -26.09
CA LYS A 491 28.11 37.38 -24.95
C LYS A 491 27.75 36.69 -23.63
N ILE A 492 28.76 36.26 -22.88
CA ILE A 492 28.57 35.73 -21.52
C ILE A 492 28.49 36.91 -20.57
N SER A 493 27.28 37.28 -20.13
CA SER A 493 27.10 38.35 -19.15
C SER A 493 27.42 37.86 -17.73
N PRO A 494 27.94 38.73 -16.83
CA PRO A 494 28.12 38.38 -15.42
C PRO A 494 26.82 37.93 -14.74
N ALA A 495 25.67 38.50 -15.15
CA ALA A 495 24.35 38.11 -14.67
C ALA A 495 23.99 36.66 -15.07
N PHE A 496 24.43 36.18 -16.23
CA PHE A 496 24.26 34.78 -16.64
C PHE A 496 25.03 33.82 -15.71
N LEU A 497 26.30 34.13 -15.41
CA LEU A 497 27.13 33.31 -14.51
C LEU A 497 26.57 33.31 -13.07
N VAL A 498 26.10 34.46 -12.60
CA VAL A 498 25.42 34.59 -11.29
C VAL A 498 24.12 33.80 -11.26
N GLY A 499 23.29 33.90 -12.30
CA GLY A 499 22.04 33.14 -12.42
C GLY A 499 22.29 31.62 -12.45
N LEU A 500 23.26 31.16 -13.23
CA LEU A 500 23.66 29.75 -13.31
C LEU A 500 24.21 29.26 -11.97
N GLY A 501 25.07 30.04 -11.32
CA GLY A 501 25.60 29.75 -9.98
C GLY A 501 24.50 29.65 -8.92
N LEU A 502 23.51 30.54 -8.95
CA LEU A 502 22.35 30.51 -8.06
C LEU A 502 21.45 29.28 -8.32
N ILE A 503 21.22 28.90 -9.59
CA ILE A 503 20.46 27.69 -9.92
C ILE A 503 21.17 26.45 -9.38
N ILE A 504 22.49 26.34 -9.57
CA ILE A 504 23.30 25.23 -9.04
C ILE A 504 23.23 25.21 -7.51
N LEU A 505 23.45 26.35 -6.85
CA LEU A 505 23.38 26.48 -5.39
C LEU A 505 22.01 26.03 -4.86
N VAL A 506 20.92 26.56 -5.39
CA VAL A 506 19.54 26.23 -4.98
C VAL A 506 19.24 24.74 -5.23
N SER A 507 19.74 24.17 -6.32
CA SER A 507 19.57 22.75 -6.65
C SER A 507 20.38 21.82 -5.74
N LEU A 508 21.45 22.30 -5.11
CA LEU A 508 22.28 21.54 -4.17
C LEU A 508 21.76 21.57 -2.72
N ILE A 509 20.96 22.57 -2.34
CA ILE A 509 20.35 22.68 -0.99
C ILE A 509 19.63 21.39 -0.54
N PRO A 510 18.82 20.72 -1.39
CA PRO A 510 18.17 19.45 -1.02
C PRO A 510 19.17 18.32 -0.73
N LEU A 511 20.29 18.25 -1.46
CA LEU A 511 21.31 17.21 -1.29
C LEU A 511 22.07 17.40 0.03
N PHE A 512 22.42 18.64 0.37
CA PHE A 512 23.05 18.95 1.65
C PHE A 512 22.10 18.72 2.83
N TYR A 513 20.82 19.08 2.70
CA TYR A 513 19.82 18.82 3.74
C TYR A 513 19.58 17.32 3.95
N GLN A 514 19.52 16.52 2.88
CA GLN A 514 19.41 15.06 2.98
C GLN A 514 20.64 14.45 3.65
N ARG A 515 21.86 14.90 3.33
CA ARG A 515 23.09 14.46 4.00
C ARG A 515 23.14 14.85 5.47
N TYR A 516 22.73 16.08 5.80
CA TYR A 516 22.67 16.55 7.19
C TYR A 516 21.64 15.76 8.01
N LYS A 517 20.45 15.52 7.45
CA LYS A 517 19.41 14.73 8.11
C LYS A 517 19.82 13.27 8.27
N ALA A 518 20.41 12.64 7.25
CA ALA A 518 20.95 11.29 7.35
C ALA A 518 22.02 11.18 8.46
N LYS A 519 22.85 12.23 8.63
CA LYS A 519 23.86 12.30 9.70
C LYS A 519 23.23 12.51 11.09
N LYS A 520 22.10 13.24 11.18
CA LYS A 520 21.37 13.48 12.43
C LYS A 520 20.54 12.27 12.88
N ASP A 521 19.87 11.60 11.95
CA ASP A 521 19.12 10.35 12.20
C ASP A 521 20.08 9.19 12.61
N LEU A 522 21.38 9.30 12.30
CA LEU A 522 22.45 8.42 12.79
C LEU A 522 22.92 8.74 14.23
N THR A 523 22.62 9.93 14.75
CA THR A 523 23.11 10.41 16.07
C THR A 523 22.03 10.52 17.14
N ASP A 524 20.74 10.39 16.80
CA ASP A 524 19.64 10.48 17.77
C ASP A 524 18.50 9.49 17.41
N PRO A 525 18.54 8.25 17.94
CA PRO A 525 17.53 7.23 17.69
C PRO A 525 16.42 7.32 18.74
N LEU A 526 15.39 8.12 18.46
CA LEU A 526 14.11 8.10 19.17
C LEU A 526 12.93 7.82 18.23
#